data_AF-A0A1T4MQB5-F1
#
_entry.id   AF-A0A1T4MQB5-F1
#
_cell.length_a   1.000
_cell.length_b   1.000
_cell.length_c   1.000
_cell.angle_alpha   90.00
_cell.angle_beta   90.00
_cell.angle_gamma   90.00
#
_symmetry.space_group_name_H-M   'P 1'
#
loop_
_entity.id
_entity.type
_entity.pdbx_description
1 polymer ?
#
loop_
_entity_poly.entity_id
_entity_poly.type
_entity_poly.pdbx_seq_one_letter_code
_entity_poly.pdbx_strand_id
1 'polypeptide(L)'
;MRKVGGIIAAASKSVSYPTKKIGSISLIQRVVLTYKKAGIWPIVVITGFEEPEIKSNLARDDAIFIINKNYENPPLIDSYKIGLNYLQGKCERVLLTPVNVPMFTYQTIQKMIKTNSEIVIPSYKKKGGHPVFIDSSCISKILSYHGEDGLRGAIRSLNAKITRIDVEDKGVVASVHNEKTLQELLIQHNNSLVQPSLTLNIRKEKVFFDSRLRLLLTLIDEYHSVNGACKRMALSLSKAWDMINELEESLGYEIVVRRQGGARGGRTQLTHKGRKFMKIYDQFYSAVKQYTWEQFQKYFQDSQLIE
;
A
#
# COMPACT_ATOMS: atom_id res chain seq x y z
N MET A 1 5.05 -9.62 14.05
CA MET A 1 4.38 -10.05 12.80
C MET A 1 5.33 -9.83 11.63
N ARG A 2 5.38 -10.78 10.69
CA ARG A 2 6.09 -10.60 9.42
C ARG A 2 5.49 -9.41 8.68
N LYS A 3 6.30 -8.43 8.28
CA LYS A 3 5.80 -7.23 7.60
C LYS A 3 5.41 -7.56 6.17
N VAL A 4 4.12 -7.41 5.84
CA VAL A 4 3.57 -7.67 4.49
C VAL A 4 3.30 -6.35 3.80
N GLY A 5 4.02 -6.12 2.70
CA GLY A 5 3.82 -4.96 1.82
C GLY A 5 2.82 -5.25 0.72
N GLY A 6 2.24 -4.20 0.14
CA GLY A 6 1.36 -4.31 -1.01
C GLY A 6 1.81 -3.40 -2.13
N ILE A 7 1.86 -3.91 -3.36
CA ILE A 7 2.09 -3.15 -4.58
C ILE A 7 0.79 -3.13 -5.38
N ILE A 8 0.40 -1.94 -5.82
CA ILE A 8 -0.70 -1.75 -6.76
C ILE A 8 -0.15 -1.14 -8.03
N ALA A 9 -0.19 -1.90 -9.13
CA ALA A 9 0.23 -1.44 -10.44
C ALA A 9 -0.93 -0.68 -11.12
N ALA A 10 -0.74 0.62 -11.30
CA ALA A 10 -1.74 1.56 -11.81
C ALA A 10 -1.16 2.54 -12.85
N ALA A 11 0.02 2.25 -13.40
CA ALA A 11 0.78 3.22 -14.17
C ALA A 11 0.41 3.30 -15.66
N SER A 12 -0.01 2.19 -16.28
CA SER A 12 -0.18 2.12 -17.74
C SER A 12 -1.37 2.96 -18.19
N LYS A 13 -1.12 3.93 -19.08
CA LYS A 13 -2.13 4.79 -19.70
C LYS A 13 -3.04 4.04 -20.67
N SER A 14 -2.49 3.03 -21.37
CA SER A 14 -3.21 2.29 -22.40
C SER A 14 -4.26 1.34 -21.84
N VAL A 15 -3.99 0.72 -20.69
CA VAL A 15 -4.82 -0.37 -20.17
C VAL A 15 -5.25 -0.24 -18.72
N SER A 16 -4.76 0.73 -17.93
CA SER A 16 -5.16 0.88 -16.52
C SER A 16 -6.29 1.89 -16.35
N TYR A 17 -7.22 1.60 -15.44
CA TYR A 17 -8.35 2.50 -15.13
C TYR A 17 -8.43 2.81 -13.63
N PRO A 18 -7.38 3.39 -13.02
CA PRO A 18 -7.28 3.51 -11.56
C PRO A 18 -8.39 4.38 -10.95
N THR A 19 -8.80 5.44 -11.65
CA THR A 19 -9.77 6.45 -11.23
C THR A 19 -11.22 6.05 -11.54
N LYS A 20 -11.44 5.05 -12.42
CA LYS A 20 -12.79 4.54 -12.76
C LYS A 20 -13.52 4.15 -11.48
N LYS A 21 -14.76 4.60 -11.35
CA LYS A 21 -15.61 4.31 -10.19
C LYS A 21 -16.44 3.06 -10.43
N ILE A 22 -16.57 2.25 -9.38
CA ILE A 22 -17.61 1.23 -9.28
C ILE A 22 -18.27 1.43 -7.91
N GLY A 23 -19.57 1.75 -7.91
CA GLY A 23 -20.23 2.37 -6.76
C GLY A 23 -19.73 3.80 -6.53
N SER A 24 -19.49 4.17 -5.28
CA SER A 24 -19.09 5.53 -4.89
C SER A 24 -17.58 5.81 -4.93
N ILE A 25 -16.75 4.76 -4.99
CA ILE A 25 -15.29 4.86 -4.90
C ILE A 25 -14.59 4.36 -6.17
N SER A 26 -13.37 4.86 -6.40
CA SER A 26 -12.50 4.44 -7.50
C SER A 26 -11.94 3.02 -7.29
N LEU A 27 -11.49 2.38 -8.38
CA LEU A 27 -10.86 1.06 -8.32
C LEU A 27 -9.63 1.07 -7.41
N ILE A 28 -8.80 2.12 -7.49
CA ILE A 28 -7.59 2.21 -6.67
C ILE A 28 -7.93 2.36 -5.18
N GLN A 29 -8.92 3.19 -4.83
CA GLN A 29 -9.40 3.33 -3.44
C GLN A 29 -9.90 1.99 -2.90
N ARG A 30 -10.64 1.22 -3.71
CA ARG A 30 -11.16 -0.10 -3.33
C ARG A 30 -10.05 -1.08 -2.97
N VAL A 31 -9.00 -1.15 -3.79
CA VAL A 31 -7.82 -2.01 -3.50
C VAL A 31 -7.12 -1.56 -2.23
N VAL A 32 -6.92 -0.25 -2.04
CA VAL A 32 -6.27 0.31 -0.84
C VAL A 32 -7.07 0.02 0.43
N LEU A 33 -8.39 0.19 0.41
CA LEU A 33 -9.26 -0.13 1.55
C LEU A 33 -9.23 -1.62 1.89
N THR A 34 -9.20 -2.49 0.88
CA THR A 34 -9.07 -3.94 1.06
C THR A 34 -7.72 -4.29 1.71
N TYR A 35 -6.63 -3.68 1.24
CA TYR A 35 -5.30 -3.83 1.84
C TYR A 35 -5.26 -3.34 3.30
N LYS A 36 -5.83 -2.16 3.58
CA LYS A 36 -5.91 -1.61 4.95
C LYS A 36 -6.66 -2.55 5.88
N LYS A 37 -7.80 -3.10 5.43
CA LYS A 37 -8.60 -4.07 6.18
C LYS A 37 -7.84 -5.37 6.42
N ALA A 38 -7.08 -5.84 5.44
CA ALA A 38 -6.22 -7.01 5.57
C ALA A 38 -4.94 -6.78 6.40
N GLY A 39 -4.70 -5.54 6.87
CA GLY A 39 -3.52 -5.19 7.67
C GLY A 39 -2.22 -5.04 6.86
N ILE A 40 -2.32 -4.79 5.55
CA ILE A 40 -1.18 -4.62 4.66
C ILE A 40 -0.58 -3.23 4.82
N TRP A 41 0.72 -3.16 5.12
CA TRP A 41 1.48 -1.92 5.14
C TRP A 41 2.99 -2.21 5.02
N PRO A 42 3.74 -1.43 4.21
CA PRO A 42 3.33 -0.27 3.41
C PRO A 42 2.50 -0.64 2.17
N ILE A 43 1.71 0.31 1.70
CA ILE A 43 0.97 0.22 0.43
C ILE A 43 1.65 1.13 -0.58
N VAL A 44 2.20 0.54 -1.63
CA VAL A 44 2.95 1.20 -2.69
C VAL A 44 2.11 1.21 -3.96
N VAL A 45 1.76 2.40 -4.44
CA VAL A 45 1.01 2.60 -5.66
C VAL A 45 1.96 3.06 -6.75
N ILE A 46 2.07 2.26 -7.80
CA ILE A 46 2.89 2.59 -8.96
C ILE A 46 2.02 3.36 -9.93
N THR A 47 2.29 4.65 -10.04
CA THR A 47 1.53 5.60 -10.86
C THR A 47 2.25 5.87 -12.17
N GLY A 48 1.57 6.60 -13.06
CA GLY A 48 2.11 7.04 -14.33
C GLY A 48 1.21 8.16 -14.84
N PHE A 49 0.29 7.80 -15.72
CA PHE A 49 -0.83 8.67 -16.10
C PHE A 49 -1.78 8.94 -14.91
N GLU A 50 -2.54 10.04 -14.94
CA GLU A 50 -3.51 10.46 -13.89
C GLU A 50 -2.94 10.62 -12.47
N GLU A 51 -1.62 10.78 -12.32
CA GLU A 51 -0.96 10.84 -11.01
C GLU A 51 -1.57 11.87 -10.03
N PRO A 52 -1.94 13.10 -10.45
CA PRO A 52 -2.59 14.06 -9.55
C PRO A 52 -3.94 13.57 -9.00
N GLU A 53 -4.75 12.93 -9.84
CA GLU A 53 -6.07 12.43 -9.44
C GLU A 53 -5.93 11.20 -8.54
N ILE A 54 -5.03 10.27 -8.87
CA ILE A 54 -4.72 9.11 -8.02
C ILE A 54 -4.25 9.57 -6.64
N LYS A 55 -3.34 10.56 -6.60
CA LYS A 55 -2.84 11.14 -5.34
C LYS A 55 -3.95 11.83 -4.55
N SER A 56 -4.85 12.54 -5.21
CA SER A 56 -6.01 13.18 -4.58
C SER A 56 -6.95 12.14 -3.95
N ASN A 57 -7.31 11.10 -4.71
CA ASN A 57 -8.18 10.01 -4.27
C ASN A 57 -7.64 9.24 -3.06
N LEU A 58 -6.31 9.24 -2.87
CA LEU A 58 -5.61 8.51 -1.81
C LEU A 58 -4.89 9.41 -0.80
N ALA A 59 -5.17 10.72 -0.79
CA ALA A 59 -4.41 11.69 0.01
C ALA A 59 -4.45 11.43 1.52
N ARG A 60 -5.45 10.67 1.99
CA ARG A 60 -5.70 10.32 3.40
C ARG A 60 -5.48 8.84 3.72
N ASP A 61 -4.92 8.06 2.78
CA ASP A 61 -4.79 6.60 2.92
C ASP A 61 -3.37 6.11 3.20
N ASP A 62 -2.44 7.00 3.56
CA ASP A 62 -1.04 6.70 3.85
C ASP A 62 -0.33 5.88 2.74
N ALA A 63 -0.77 6.04 1.49
CA ALA A 63 -0.18 5.38 0.33
C ALA A 63 1.15 6.04 -0.10
N ILE A 64 2.11 5.21 -0.53
CA ILE A 64 3.39 5.64 -1.09
C ILE A 64 3.31 5.57 -2.61
N PHE A 65 3.60 6.68 -3.29
CA PHE A 65 3.52 6.77 -4.75
C PHE A 65 4.91 6.69 -5.36
N ILE A 66 5.06 5.86 -6.40
CA ILE A 66 6.27 5.81 -7.22
C ILE A 66 5.85 5.89 -8.69
N ILE A 67 6.42 6.86 -9.42
CA ILE A 67 6.09 7.10 -10.81
C ILE A 67 6.89 6.15 -11.70
N ASN A 68 6.21 5.37 -12.53
CA ASN A 68 6.80 4.76 -13.71
C ASN A 68 6.85 5.80 -14.82
N LYS A 69 8.06 6.21 -15.24
CA LYS A 69 8.24 7.21 -16.30
C LYS A 69 7.82 6.70 -17.69
N ASN A 70 7.87 5.38 -17.90
CA ASN A 70 7.54 4.75 -19.17
C ASN A 70 6.05 4.36 -19.20
N TYR A 71 5.15 5.27 -18.83
CA TYR A 71 3.74 4.95 -18.56
C TYR A 71 2.84 4.80 -19.79
N GLU A 72 3.29 5.17 -20.99
CA GLU A 72 2.46 5.14 -22.20
C GLU A 72 1.94 3.73 -22.51
N ASN A 73 2.82 2.72 -22.52
CA ASN A 73 2.41 1.31 -22.69
C ASN A 73 3.41 0.31 -22.06
N PRO A 74 3.72 0.41 -20.75
CA PRO A 74 4.68 -0.49 -20.13
C PRO A 74 4.07 -1.89 -19.93
N PRO A 75 4.88 -2.96 -20.06
CA PRO A 75 4.53 -4.26 -19.51
C PRO A 75 4.16 -4.16 -18.02
N LEU A 76 3.14 -4.90 -17.59
CA LEU A 76 2.68 -4.87 -16.19
C LEU A 76 3.79 -5.23 -15.18
N ILE A 77 4.71 -6.13 -15.56
CA ILE A 77 5.83 -6.54 -14.71
C ILE A 77 6.74 -5.36 -14.32
N ASP A 78 6.87 -4.32 -15.16
CA ASP A 78 7.72 -3.17 -14.86
C ASP A 78 7.23 -2.44 -13.61
N SER A 79 5.91 -2.27 -13.48
CA SER A 79 5.33 -1.68 -12.28
C SER A 79 5.62 -2.53 -11.05
N TYR A 80 5.50 -3.86 -11.16
CA TYR A 80 5.85 -4.75 -10.06
C TYR A 80 7.34 -4.66 -9.72
N LYS A 81 8.24 -4.62 -10.70
CA LYS A 81 9.68 -4.45 -10.43
C LYS A 81 10.00 -3.15 -9.73
N ILE A 82 9.41 -2.03 -10.13
CA ILE A 82 9.58 -0.74 -9.46
C ILE A 82 9.17 -0.84 -7.99
N GLY A 83 7.99 -1.42 -7.71
CA GLY A 83 7.50 -1.59 -6.34
C GLY A 83 8.32 -2.60 -5.54
N LEU A 84 8.74 -3.71 -6.16
CA LEU A 84 9.53 -4.76 -5.52
C LEU A 84 10.93 -4.25 -5.16
N ASN A 85 11.56 -3.48 -6.04
CA ASN A 85 12.83 -2.81 -5.76
C ASN A 85 12.69 -1.85 -4.57
N TYR A 86 11.57 -1.14 -4.46
CA TYR A 86 11.30 -0.29 -3.29
C TYR A 86 11.06 -1.10 -2.00
N LEU A 87 10.39 -2.25 -2.06
CA LEU A 87 10.06 -3.05 -0.87
C LEU A 87 11.12 -4.08 -0.47
N GLN A 88 12.13 -4.31 -1.31
CA GLN A 88 13.23 -5.22 -1.02
C GLN A 88 13.91 -4.85 0.30
N GLY A 89 14.08 -5.83 1.19
CA GLY A 89 14.65 -5.63 2.52
C GLY A 89 13.74 -4.92 3.54
N LYS A 90 12.53 -4.48 3.14
CA LYS A 90 11.57 -3.80 4.04
C LYS A 90 10.40 -4.68 4.46
N CYS A 91 10.05 -5.65 3.63
CA CYS A 91 8.94 -6.57 3.85
C CYS A 91 9.43 -7.99 3.62
N GLU A 92 8.95 -8.92 4.44
CA GLU A 92 9.25 -10.34 4.25
C GLU A 92 8.44 -10.92 3.09
N ARG A 93 7.26 -10.32 2.82
CA ARG A 93 6.31 -10.78 1.83
C ARG A 93 5.61 -9.59 1.16
N VAL A 94 5.26 -9.73 -0.11
CA VAL A 94 4.68 -8.65 -0.91
C VAL A 94 3.51 -9.16 -1.76
N LEU A 95 2.38 -8.44 -1.72
CA LEU A 95 1.24 -8.65 -2.62
C LEU A 95 1.41 -7.82 -3.90
N LEU A 96 1.17 -8.43 -5.05
CA LEU A 96 1.20 -7.82 -6.37
C LEU A 96 -0.21 -7.78 -6.95
N THR A 97 -0.76 -6.57 -7.12
CA THR A 97 -2.12 -6.37 -7.62
C THR A 97 -2.13 -5.42 -8.82
N PRO A 98 -2.72 -5.81 -9.96
CA PRO A 98 -3.10 -4.85 -10.98
C PRO A 98 -4.36 -4.10 -10.53
N VAL A 99 -4.40 -2.78 -10.72
CA VAL A 99 -5.57 -1.97 -10.34
C VAL A 99 -6.86 -2.41 -11.04
N ASN A 100 -6.72 -3.07 -12.19
CA ASN A 100 -7.82 -3.59 -13.00
C ASN A 100 -8.51 -4.83 -12.42
N VAL A 101 -8.05 -5.40 -11.31
CA VAL A 101 -8.72 -6.52 -10.61
C VAL A 101 -9.01 -6.10 -9.17
N PRO A 102 -10.06 -5.30 -8.93
CA PRO A 102 -10.23 -4.56 -7.68
C PRO A 102 -11.20 -5.21 -6.68
N MET A 103 -11.74 -6.40 -6.99
CA MET A 103 -12.89 -6.99 -6.27
C MET A 103 -12.52 -8.17 -5.38
N PHE A 104 -11.25 -8.50 -5.17
CA PHE A 104 -10.88 -9.52 -4.20
C PHE A 104 -11.12 -9.03 -2.77
N THR A 105 -11.42 -9.95 -1.86
CA THR A 105 -11.77 -9.65 -0.48
C THR A 105 -10.57 -9.70 0.46
N TYR A 106 -10.68 -9.06 1.62
CA TYR A 106 -9.64 -9.10 2.66
C TYR A 106 -9.45 -10.53 3.22
N GLN A 107 -10.52 -11.35 3.26
CA GLN A 107 -10.46 -12.74 3.71
C GLN A 107 -9.55 -13.57 2.78
N THR A 108 -9.63 -13.36 1.47
CA THR A 108 -8.70 -13.99 0.51
C THR A 108 -7.26 -13.63 0.84
N ILE A 109 -6.95 -12.35 1.10
CA ILE A 109 -5.61 -11.93 1.49
C ILE A 109 -5.17 -12.59 2.81
N GLN A 110 -6.03 -12.63 3.83
CA GLN A 110 -5.71 -13.27 5.10
C GLN A 110 -5.42 -14.77 4.94
N LYS A 111 -6.19 -15.48 4.09
CA LYS A 111 -5.93 -16.89 3.75
C LYS A 111 -4.57 -17.05 3.05
N MET A 112 -4.23 -16.14 2.13
CA MET A 112 -2.93 -16.14 1.46
C MET A 112 -1.76 -15.89 2.42
N ILE A 113 -1.87 -14.93 3.35
CA ILE A 113 -0.82 -14.63 4.34
C ILE A 113 -0.53 -15.83 5.24
N LYS A 114 -1.58 -16.57 5.65
CA LYS A 114 -1.47 -17.78 6.47
C LYS A 114 -0.85 -18.98 5.72
N THR A 115 -0.78 -18.91 4.39
CA THR A 115 -0.27 -20.02 3.56
C THR A 115 1.26 -20.02 3.53
N ASN A 116 1.86 -21.15 3.92
CA ASN A 116 3.32 -21.32 3.93
C ASN A 116 3.86 -21.76 2.56
N SER A 117 4.04 -20.79 1.67
CA SER A 117 4.65 -20.95 0.35
C SER A 117 5.45 -19.71 -0.02
N GLU A 118 6.44 -19.85 -0.90
CA GLU A 118 7.19 -18.71 -1.44
C GLU A 118 6.34 -17.87 -2.38
N ILE A 119 5.45 -18.52 -3.14
CA ILE A 119 4.50 -17.87 -4.02
C ILE A 119 3.11 -18.43 -3.74
N VAL A 120 2.14 -17.54 -3.54
CA VAL A 120 0.73 -17.91 -3.33
C VAL A 120 -0.13 -17.21 -4.37
N ILE A 121 -0.93 -17.97 -5.11
CA ILE A 121 -1.82 -17.47 -6.15
C ILE A 121 -3.25 -17.93 -5.81
N PRO A 122 -4.21 -17.02 -5.62
CA PRO A 122 -5.60 -17.41 -5.43
C PRO A 122 -6.16 -17.96 -6.74
N SER A 123 -7.06 -18.94 -6.63
CA SER A 123 -7.75 -19.51 -7.77
C SER A 123 -9.24 -19.59 -7.53
N TYR A 124 -10.01 -19.10 -8.50
CA TYR A 124 -11.46 -19.24 -8.54
C TYR A 124 -11.83 -20.16 -9.70
N LYS A 125 -12.50 -21.28 -9.41
CA LYS A 125 -12.89 -22.30 -10.41
C LYS A 125 -11.72 -22.70 -11.33
N LYS A 126 -10.55 -23.03 -10.74
CA LYS A 126 -9.29 -23.41 -11.41
C LYS A 126 -8.63 -22.30 -12.24
N LYS A 127 -9.17 -21.08 -12.25
CA LYS A 127 -8.53 -19.91 -12.89
C LYS A 127 -7.69 -19.17 -11.87
N GLY A 128 -6.39 -19.02 -12.12
CA GLY A 128 -5.49 -18.23 -11.27
C GLY A 128 -5.83 -16.74 -11.36
N GLY A 129 -5.82 -16.06 -10.23
CA GLY A 129 -6.22 -14.66 -10.10
C GLY A 129 -5.20 -13.79 -9.36
N HIS A 130 -5.69 -12.65 -8.89
CA HIS A 130 -4.97 -11.65 -8.12
C HIS A 130 -5.59 -11.46 -6.73
N PRO A 131 -4.84 -10.98 -5.74
CA PRO A 131 -3.42 -10.60 -5.79
C PRO A 131 -2.48 -11.81 -5.96
N VAL A 132 -1.24 -11.57 -6.40
CA VAL A 132 -0.18 -12.60 -6.35
C VAL A 132 0.72 -12.30 -5.16
N PHE A 133 0.98 -13.29 -4.33
CA PHE A 133 1.83 -13.16 -3.16
C PHE A 133 3.24 -13.66 -3.45
N ILE A 134 4.25 -12.88 -3.08
CA ILE A 134 5.67 -13.19 -3.32
C ILE A 134 6.45 -13.04 -2.01
N ASP A 135 7.20 -14.07 -1.65
CA ASP A 135 8.15 -14.04 -0.54
C ASP A 135 9.42 -13.25 -0.93
N SER A 136 10.03 -12.59 0.06
CA SER A 136 11.24 -11.78 -0.12
C SER A 136 12.39 -12.55 -0.80
N SER A 137 12.48 -13.87 -0.60
CA SER A 137 13.47 -14.75 -1.26
C SER A 137 13.40 -14.68 -2.79
N CYS A 138 12.23 -14.40 -3.34
CA CYS A 138 11.96 -14.41 -4.78
C CYS A 138 12.23 -13.05 -5.45
N ILE A 139 12.35 -11.97 -4.67
CA ILE A 139 12.39 -10.59 -5.20
C ILE A 139 13.57 -10.38 -6.15
N SER A 140 14.79 -10.74 -5.73
CA SER A 140 16.00 -10.51 -6.52
C SER A 140 15.94 -11.18 -7.90
N LYS A 141 15.40 -12.40 -7.96
CA LYS A 141 15.25 -13.16 -9.21
C LYS A 141 14.17 -12.57 -10.13
N ILE A 142 13.07 -12.06 -9.57
CA ILE A 142 12.04 -11.37 -10.35
C ILE A 142 12.59 -10.05 -10.92
N LEU A 143 13.39 -9.31 -10.15
CA LEU A 143 14.02 -8.07 -10.62
C LEU A 143 14.95 -8.32 -11.82
N SER A 144 15.73 -9.40 -11.78
CA SER A 144 16.68 -9.80 -12.84
C SER A 144 16.05 -10.51 -14.04
N TYR A 145 14.73 -10.77 -14.04
CA TYR A 145 14.07 -11.47 -15.15
C TYR A 145 13.83 -10.54 -16.35
N HIS A 146 14.32 -10.89 -17.54
CA HIS A 146 14.20 -10.06 -18.76
C HIS A 146 13.39 -10.70 -19.89
N GLY A 147 12.72 -11.82 -19.65
CA GLY A 147 11.92 -12.50 -20.68
C GLY A 147 10.57 -11.84 -20.97
N GLU A 148 9.93 -12.24 -22.07
CA GLU A 148 8.73 -11.59 -22.60
C GLU A 148 7.41 -12.01 -21.91
N ASP A 149 7.41 -13.16 -21.23
CA ASP A 149 6.23 -13.75 -20.55
C ASP A 149 5.78 -12.99 -19.27
N GLY A 150 6.31 -11.77 -19.04
CA GLY A 150 5.98 -10.93 -17.88
C GLY A 150 6.15 -11.63 -16.53
N LEU A 151 5.30 -11.30 -15.56
CA LEU A 151 5.38 -11.88 -14.21
C LEU A 151 5.19 -13.41 -14.22
N ARG A 152 4.39 -13.95 -15.14
CA ARG A 152 4.18 -15.40 -15.26
C ARG A 152 5.47 -16.10 -15.67
N GLY A 153 6.18 -15.56 -16.64
CA GLY A 153 7.50 -16.05 -17.06
C GLY A 153 8.54 -15.93 -15.94
N ALA A 154 8.56 -14.79 -15.24
CA ALA A 154 9.41 -14.60 -14.08
C ALA A 154 9.16 -15.70 -13.04
N ILE A 155 7.89 -15.93 -12.66
CA ILE A 155 7.51 -16.97 -11.70
C ILE A 155 7.89 -18.38 -12.18
N ARG A 156 7.68 -18.71 -13.47
CA ARG A 156 8.09 -20.00 -14.04
C ARG A 156 9.59 -20.23 -13.99
N SER A 157 10.39 -19.18 -14.12
CA SER A 157 11.85 -19.25 -14.00
C SER A 157 12.32 -19.39 -12.55
N LEU A 158 11.43 -19.16 -11.57
CA LEU A 158 11.71 -19.44 -10.17
C LEU A 158 11.51 -20.93 -9.91
N ASN A 159 12.56 -21.61 -9.49
CA ASN A 159 12.45 -22.92 -8.82
C ASN A 159 11.86 -22.76 -7.40
N ALA A 160 10.80 -21.97 -7.26
CA ALA A 160 10.17 -21.61 -5.99
C ALA A 160 8.95 -22.49 -5.72
N LYS A 161 8.62 -22.68 -4.44
CA LYS A 161 7.40 -23.37 -4.03
C LYS A 161 6.17 -22.50 -4.31
N ILE A 162 5.41 -22.87 -5.34
CA ILE A 162 4.16 -22.20 -5.74
C ILE A 162 2.96 -22.97 -5.19
N THR A 163 2.13 -22.32 -4.38
CA THR A 163 0.84 -22.85 -3.93
C THR A 163 -0.29 -22.09 -4.59
N ARG A 164 -1.19 -22.80 -5.28
CA ARG A 164 -2.48 -22.25 -5.70
C ARG A 164 -3.52 -22.54 -4.63
N ILE A 165 -4.20 -21.52 -4.13
CA ILE A 165 -5.25 -21.70 -3.13
C ILE A 165 -6.61 -21.55 -3.79
N ASP A 166 -7.47 -22.55 -3.67
CA ASP A 166 -8.85 -22.42 -4.13
C ASP A 166 -9.64 -21.52 -3.17
N VAL A 167 -10.36 -20.56 -3.75
CA VAL A 167 -11.19 -19.58 -3.05
C VAL A 167 -12.54 -19.46 -3.74
N GLU A 168 -13.57 -19.15 -2.96
CA GLU A 168 -14.93 -18.87 -3.47
C GLU A 168 -15.08 -17.43 -3.96
N ASP A 169 -14.06 -16.61 -3.71
CA ASP A 169 -13.99 -15.20 -4.09
C ASP A 169 -13.78 -15.05 -5.61
N LYS A 170 -14.88 -14.83 -6.35
CA LYS A 170 -14.85 -14.51 -7.80
C LYS A 170 -14.10 -13.21 -8.08
N GLY A 171 -13.93 -12.34 -7.09
CA GLY A 171 -13.24 -11.07 -7.17
C GLY A 171 -11.77 -11.18 -7.58
N VAL A 172 -11.14 -12.32 -7.29
CA VAL A 172 -9.72 -12.57 -7.66
C VAL A 172 -9.50 -12.64 -9.17
N VAL A 173 -10.56 -12.85 -9.96
CA VAL A 173 -10.50 -12.87 -11.44
C VAL A 173 -11.38 -11.80 -12.09
N ALA A 174 -12.03 -10.95 -11.30
CA ALA A 174 -12.97 -9.95 -11.78
C ALA A 174 -12.23 -8.73 -12.36
N SER A 175 -12.12 -8.68 -13.68
CA SER A 175 -11.45 -7.60 -14.41
C SER A 175 -12.35 -6.40 -14.65
N VAL A 176 -11.75 -5.21 -14.67
CA VAL A 176 -12.38 -3.93 -15.06
C VAL A 176 -13.09 -3.98 -16.43
N HIS A 177 -12.64 -4.86 -17.33
CA HIS A 177 -13.23 -5.02 -18.67
C HIS A 177 -14.57 -5.77 -18.66
N ASN A 178 -14.97 -6.36 -17.53
CA ASN A 178 -16.28 -7.00 -17.36
C ASN A 178 -17.09 -6.26 -16.30
N GLU A 179 -17.64 -5.12 -16.68
CA GLU A 179 -18.38 -4.24 -15.78
C GLU A 179 -19.59 -4.92 -15.14
N LYS A 180 -20.31 -5.78 -15.89
CA LYS A 180 -21.41 -6.58 -15.35
C LYS A 180 -20.97 -7.41 -14.14
N THR A 181 -19.83 -8.11 -14.24
CA THR A 181 -19.28 -8.89 -13.12
C THR A 181 -18.90 -8.01 -11.94
N LEU A 182 -18.36 -6.81 -12.17
CA LEU A 182 -18.04 -5.88 -11.10
C LEU A 182 -19.29 -5.40 -10.36
N GLN A 183 -20.37 -5.11 -11.10
CA GLN A 183 -21.66 -4.71 -10.51
C GLN A 183 -22.29 -5.86 -9.71
N GLU A 184 -22.26 -7.09 -10.23
CA GLU A 184 -22.72 -8.30 -9.51
C GLU A 184 -22.01 -8.49 -8.16
N LEU A 185 -20.70 -8.19 -8.11
CA LEU A 185 -19.88 -8.36 -6.91
C LEU A 185 -19.94 -7.16 -5.95
N LEU A 186 -20.48 -6.02 -6.38
CA LEU A 186 -20.33 -4.75 -5.67
C LEU A 186 -20.89 -4.78 -4.25
N ILE A 187 -22.11 -5.32 -4.07
CA ILE A 187 -22.79 -5.36 -2.77
C ILE A 187 -21.98 -6.23 -1.80
N GLN A 188 -21.70 -7.48 -2.18
CA GLN A 188 -20.92 -8.41 -1.37
C GLN A 188 -19.53 -7.84 -1.04
N HIS A 189 -18.87 -7.22 -2.02
CA HIS A 189 -17.58 -6.59 -1.79
C HIS A 189 -17.67 -5.42 -0.81
N ASN A 190 -18.68 -4.57 -0.91
CA ASN A 190 -18.86 -3.44 0.00
C ASN A 190 -19.09 -3.91 1.44
N ASN A 191 -19.92 -4.94 1.65
CA ASN A 191 -20.09 -5.56 2.96
C ASN A 191 -18.75 -6.12 3.47
N SER A 192 -17.97 -6.75 2.58
CA SER A 192 -16.61 -7.19 2.91
C SER A 192 -15.64 -6.07 3.31
N LEU A 193 -15.96 -4.78 3.07
CA LEU A 193 -15.13 -3.64 3.47
C LEU A 193 -15.50 -3.04 4.84
N VAL A 194 -16.60 -3.49 5.47
CA VAL A 194 -17.03 -2.99 6.79
C VAL A 194 -15.92 -3.15 7.82
N GLN A 195 -15.44 -2.04 8.38
CA GLN A 195 -14.35 -2.05 9.34
C GLN A 195 -14.43 -0.82 10.24
N PRO A 196 -13.94 -0.87 11.48
CA PRO A 196 -13.80 0.33 12.29
C PRO A 196 -12.76 1.25 11.64
N SER A 197 -13.05 2.55 11.64
CA SER A 197 -12.12 3.59 11.21
C SER A 197 -11.83 4.51 12.38
N LEU A 198 -10.57 4.56 12.80
CA LEU A 198 -10.09 5.45 13.86
C LEU A 198 -8.89 6.25 13.35
N THR A 199 -8.95 7.57 13.53
CA THR A 199 -7.83 8.47 13.25
C THR A 199 -7.09 8.76 14.54
N LEU A 200 -5.81 8.35 14.62
CA LEU A 200 -4.98 8.55 15.82
C LEU A 200 -4.05 9.74 15.65
N ASN A 201 -4.32 10.81 16.39
CA ASN A 201 -3.56 12.05 16.34
C ASN A 201 -3.01 12.40 17.73
N ILE A 202 -1.86 13.09 17.78
CA ILE A 202 -1.37 13.74 18.99
C ILE A 202 -1.63 15.24 18.88
N ARG A 203 -2.17 15.82 19.95
CA ARG A 203 -2.54 17.23 20.01
C ARG A 203 -2.06 17.90 21.29
N LYS A 204 -1.83 19.21 21.19
CA LYS A 204 -1.87 20.16 22.30
C LYS A 204 -3.03 21.12 22.04
N GLU A 205 -2.78 22.41 21.88
CA GLU A 205 -3.74 23.42 21.40
C GLU A 205 -4.29 23.01 20.01
N LYS A 206 -3.39 22.57 19.12
CA LYS A 206 -3.70 22.04 17.78
C LYS A 206 -3.20 20.60 17.63
N VAL A 207 -3.69 19.88 16.62
CA VAL A 207 -3.08 18.61 16.20
C VAL A 207 -1.71 18.90 15.60
N PHE A 208 -0.67 18.28 16.14
CA PHE A 208 0.72 18.48 15.70
C PHE A 208 1.37 17.20 15.19
N PHE A 209 0.73 16.04 15.36
CA PHE A 209 1.20 14.78 14.81
C PHE A 209 0.04 13.89 14.37
N ASP A 210 0.01 13.52 13.10
CA ASP A 210 -1.01 12.70 12.47
C ASP A 210 -0.38 11.60 11.57
N SER A 211 -1.23 10.78 10.94
CA SER A 211 -0.77 9.69 10.07
C SER A 211 0.05 10.19 8.88
N ARG A 212 -0.25 11.40 8.39
CA ARG A 212 0.40 12.02 7.25
C ARG A 212 1.81 12.49 7.59
N LEU A 213 2.00 13.13 8.75
CA LEU A 213 3.32 13.51 9.25
C LEU A 213 4.16 12.27 9.60
N ARG A 214 3.54 11.23 10.16
CA ARG A 214 4.19 9.93 10.36
C ARG A 214 4.75 9.35 9.05
N LEU A 215 3.96 9.35 7.97
CA LEU A 215 4.42 8.91 6.65
C LEU A 215 5.56 9.79 6.13
N LEU A 216 5.45 11.11 6.26
CA LEU A 216 6.50 12.06 5.87
C LEU A 216 7.82 11.75 6.59
N LEU A 217 7.81 11.64 7.91
CA LEU A 217 9.02 11.34 8.71
C LEU A 217 9.61 9.97 8.35
N THR A 218 8.75 8.96 8.12
CA THR A 218 9.19 7.63 7.65
C THR A 218 9.96 7.73 6.33
N LEU A 219 9.42 8.49 5.38
CA LEU A 219 10.05 8.67 4.05
C LEU A 219 11.30 9.56 4.12
N ILE A 220 11.34 10.57 4.99
CA ILE A 220 12.56 11.37 5.22
C ILE A 220 13.68 10.49 5.75
N ASP A 221 13.37 9.61 6.70
CA ASP A 221 14.37 8.73 7.29
C ASP A 221 14.95 7.74 6.28
N GLU A 222 14.12 7.32 5.32
CA GLU A 222 14.50 6.40 4.24
C GLU A 222 15.32 7.10 3.13
N TYR A 223 14.89 8.28 2.69
CA TYR A 223 15.49 8.97 1.54
C TYR A 223 16.54 10.01 1.90
N HIS A 224 16.70 10.30 3.19
CA HIS A 224 17.53 11.37 3.69
C HIS A 224 17.24 12.74 3.02
N SER A 225 15.98 12.98 2.65
CA SER A 225 15.55 14.16 1.89
C SER A 225 14.06 14.44 2.07
N VAL A 226 13.71 15.67 2.47
CA VAL A 226 12.31 16.13 2.52
C VAL A 226 11.69 16.16 1.14
N ASN A 227 12.40 16.69 0.13
CA ASN A 227 11.93 16.69 -1.25
C ASN A 227 11.76 15.26 -1.80
N GLY A 228 12.68 14.36 -1.44
CA GLY A 228 12.55 12.93 -1.75
C GLY A 228 11.26 12.32 -1.18
N ALA A 229 10.94 12.63 0.08
CA ALA A 229 9.71 12.19 0.72
C ALA A 229 8.46 12.80 0.06
N CYS A 230 8.44 14.12 -0.17
CA CYS A 230 7.34 14.82 -0.83
C CYS A 230 6.99 14.22 -2.19
N LYS A 231 7.97 13.86 -3.02
CA LYS A 231 7.71 13.24 -4.33
C LYS A 231 6.93 11.92 -4.24
N ARG A 232 7.01 11.22 -3.11
CA ARG A 232 6.41 9.91 -2.85
C ARG A 232 5.09 9.95 -2.10
N MET A 233 4.63 11.14 -1.75
CA MET A 233 3.33 11.35 -1.15
C MET A 233 2.63 12.52 -1.84
N ALA A 234 1.35 12.72 -1.58
CA ALA A 234 0.60 13.82 -2.17
C ALA A 234 0.85 15.15 -1.43
N LEU A 235 2.12 15.56 -1.23
CA LEU A 235 2.50 16.68 -0.34
C LEU A 235 3.52 17.63 -1.00
N SER A 236 3.27 18.94 -0.91
CA SER A 236 4.22 19.97 -1.38
C SER A 236 5.39 20.14 -0.41
N LEU A 237 6.54 20.61 -0.91
CA LEU A 237 7.74 20.83 -0.10
C LEU A 237 7.50 21.88 1.00
N SER A 238 6.82 22.99 0.67
CA SER A 238 6.49 24.03 1.66
C SER A 238 5.66 23.45 2.79
N LYS A 239 4.58 22.72 2.46
CA LYS A 239 3.70 22.16 3.47
C LYS A 239 4.39 21.10 4.33
N ALA A 240 5.33 20.35 3.77
CA ALA A 240 6.17 19.42 4.53
C ALA A 240 7.04 20.14 5.57
N TRP A 241 7.66 21.26 5.20
CA TRP A 241 8.43 22.06 6.15
C TRP A 241 7.55 22.70 7.23
N ASP A 242 6.37 23.21 6.87
CA ASP A 242 5.41 23.73 7.84
C ASP A 242 5.06 22.66 8.88
N MET A 243 4.72 21.45 8.44
CA MET A 243 4.40 20.33 9.33
C MET A 243 5.57 19.91 10.23
N ILE A 244 6.81 19.93 9.71
CA ILE A 244 8.01 19.61 10.50
C ILE A 244 8.24 20.69 11.56
N ASN A 245 8.19 21.96 11.18
CA ASN A 245 8.42 23.08 12.10
C ASN A 245 7.35 23.11 13.21
N GLU A 246 6.07 22.93 12.86
CA GLU A 246 4.96 22.84 13.83
C GLU A 246 5.16 21.69 14.84
N LEU A 247 5.68 20.54 14.37
CA LEU A 247 6.02 19.41 15.24
C LEU A 247 7.20 19.73 16.16
N GLU A 248 8.28 20.32 15.64
CA GLU A 248 9.47 20.68 16.43
C GLU A 248 9.14 21.74 17.50
N GLU A 249 8.33 22.74 17.15
CA GLU A 249 7.80 23.74 18.08
C GLU A 249 6.94 23.08 19.17
N SER A 250 6.01 22.21 18.77
CA SER A 250 5.15 21.47 19.70
C SER A 250 5.94 20.54 20.62
N LEU A 251 7.05 19.96 20.15
CA LEU A 251 7.87 19.04 20.93
C LEU A 251 8.93 19.74 21.79
N GLY A 252 9.35 20.95 21.43
CA GLY A 252 10.46 21.67 22.05
C GLY A 252 11.83 21.06 21.75
N TYR A 253 11.95 20.28 20.67
CA TYR A 253 13.22 19.71 20.21
C TYR A 253 13.17 19.36 18.72
N GLU A 254 14.34 19.30 18.09
CA GLU A 254 14.46 18.95 16.68
C GLU A 254 14.13 17.47 16.41
N ILE A 255 13.23 17.24 15.46
CA ILE A 255 12.86 15.92 14.96
C ILE A 255 13.79 15.50 13.80
N VAL A 256 14.33 16.47 13.06
CA VAL A 256 15.23 16.25 11.93
C VAL A 256 16.55 17.01 12.07
N VAL A 257 17.66 16.39 11.67
CA VAL A 257 18.94 17.08 11.46
C VAL A 257 19.01 17.53 10.01
N ARG A 258 19.38 18.81 9.81
CA ARG A 258 19.56 19.42 8.49
C ARG A 258 21.06 19.62 8.25
N ARG A 259 21.62 19.01 7.19
CA ARG A 259 22.95 19.38 6.68
C ARG A 259 22.76 20.21 5.42
N GLN A 260 23.21 21.46 5.45
CA GLN A 260 23.31 22.28 4.23
C GLN A 260 24.20 21.54 3.23
N GLY A 261 23.76 21.47 1.98
CA GLY A 261 24.51 20.84 0.89
C GLY A 261 24.52 21.77 -0.31
N GLY A 262 25.71 21.94 -0.90
CA GLY A 262 25.93 22.63 -2.18
C GLY A 262 25.33 21.85 -3.36
N ALA A 263 26.01 21.75 -4.50
CA ALA A 263 25.47 21.26 -5.78
C ALA A 263 24.71 19.91 -5.80
N ARG A 264 24.79 19.09 -4.74
CA ARG A 264 24.07 17.80 -4.59
C ARG A 264 22.84 17.85 -3.68
N GLY A 265 22.47 19.03 -3.17
CA GLY A 265 21.32 19.26 -2.29
C GLY A 265 21.58 18.96 -0.81
N GLY A 266 20.78 19.57 0.06
CA GLY A 266 20.84 19.34 1.51
C GLY A 266 20.37 17.93 1.90
N ARG A 267 20.98 17.36 2.95
CA ARG A 267 20.57 16.07 3.53
C ARG A 267 19.75 16.31 4.78
N THR A 268 18.60 15.66 4.88
CA THR A 268 17.71 15.74 6.06
C THR A 268 17.40 14.34 6.55
N GLN A 269 17.63 14.05 7.82
CA GLN A 269 17.35 12.74 8.41
C GLN A 269 16.79 12.91 9.82
N LEU A 270 16.09 11.90 10.35
CA LEU A 270 15.58 11.98 11.72
C LEU A 270 16.73 12.04 12.74
N THR A 271 16.56 12.85 13.78
CA THR A 271 17.43 12.81 14.97
C THR A 271 17.28 11.47 15.69
N HIS A 272 18.20 11.14 16.59
CA HIS A 272 18.03 9.97 17.46
C HIS A 272 16.71 10.03 18.25
N LYS A 273 16.36 11.22 18.76
CA LYS A 273 15.11 11.46 19.47
C LYS A 273 13.89 11.34 18.55
N GLY A 274 13.99 11.80 17.30
CA GLY A 274 12.95 11.63 16.29
C GLY A 274 12.69 10.17 15.92
N ARG A 275 13.73 9.35 15.75
CA ARG A 275 13.58 7.90 15.55
C ARG A 275 12.94 7.22 16.75
N LYS A 276 13.31 7.63 17.97
CA LYS A 276 12.70 7.12 19.21
C LYS A 276 11.22 7.51 19.30
N PHE A 277 10.87 8.74 18.96
CA PHE A 277 9.48 9.22 18.91
C PHE A 277 8.64 8.38 17.92
N MET A 278 9.14 8.18 16.69
CA MET A 278 8.48 7.35 15.68
C MET A 278 8.26 5.91 16.16
N LYS A 279 9.29 5.30 16.78
CA LYS A 279 9.19 3.94 17.33
C LYS A 279 8.10 3.82 18.39
N ILE A 280 8.03 4.77 19.33
CA ILE A 280 7.01 4.79 20.38
C ILE A 280 5.61 5.01 19.78
N TYR A 281 5.48 5.93 18.82
CA TYR A 281 4.22 6.16 18.15
C TYR A 281 3.73 4.90 17.42
N ASP A 282 4.59 4.20 16.68
CA ASP A 282 4.20 2.98 15.96
C ASP A 282 3.75 1.86 16.92
N GLN A 283 4.37 1.76 18.10
CA GLN A 283 3.92 0.85 19.17
C GLN A 283 2.54 1.24 19.71
N PHE A 284 2.35 2.53 20.00
CA PHE A 284 1.07 3.07 20.46
C PHE A 284 -0.05 2.86 19.42
N TYR A 285 0.21 3.20 18.15
CA TYR A 285 -0.72 3.00 17.04
C TYR A 285 -1.13 1.53 16.90
N SER A 286 -0.17 0.61 16.99
CA SER A 286 -0.44 -0.82 16.89
C SER A 286 -1.35 -1.32 18.01
N ALA A 287 -1.09 -0.91 19.26
CA ALA A 287 -1.91 -1.28 20.42
C ALA A 287 -3.35 -0.75 20.32
N VAL A 288 -3.51 0.53 19.95
CA VAL A 288 -4.83 1.15 19.78
C VAL A 288 -5.60 0.48 18.64
N LYS A 289 -4.94 0.23 17.49
CA LYS A 289 -5.58 -0.42 16.34
C LYS A 289 -6.09 -1.82 16.71
N GLN A 290 -5.29 -2.59 17.44
CA GLN A 290 -5.69 -3.92 17.91
C GLN A 290 -6.91 -3.82 18.83
N TYR A 291 -6.85 -2.95 19.84
CA TYR A 291 -7.97 -2.75 20.77
C TYR A 291 -9.25 -2.30 20.06
N THR A 292 -9.16 -1.37 19.11
CA THR A 292 -10.30 -0.93 18.30
C THR A 292 -10.93 -2.09 17.54
N TRP A 293 -10.12 -2.98 16.97
CA TRP A 293 -10.64 -4.15 16.26
C TRP A 293 -11.37 -5.09 17.21
N GLU A 294 -10.77 -5.42 18.35
CA GLU A 294 -11.36 -6.28 19.37
C GLU A 294 -12.70 -5.73 19.88
N GLN A 295 -12.79 -4.42 20.14
CA GLN A 295 -14.04 -3.79 20.56
C GLN A 295 -15.07 -3.76 19.43
N PHE A 296 -14.67 -3.49 18.19
CA PHE A 296 -15.62 -3.47 17.07
C PHE A 296 -16.26 -4.85 16.85
N GLN A 297 -15.48 -5.91 16.95
CA GLN A 297 -15.98 -7.30 16.90
C GLN A 297 -17.04 -7.52 17.98
N LYS A 298 -16.66 -7.24 19.24
CA LYS A 298 -17.52 -7.41 20.42
C LYS A 298 -18.84 -6.65 20.34
N TYR A 299 -18.83 -5.41 19.87
CA TYR A 299 -20.02 -4.53 19.92
C TYR A 299 -20.90 -4.59 18.67
N PHE A 300 -20.36 -4.94 17.50
CA PHE A 300 -21.12 -4.85 16.24
C PHE A 300 -21.19 -6.16 15.45
N GLN A 301 -20.10 -6.94 15.38
CA GLN A 301 -20.13 -8.18 14.61
C GLN A 301 -20.86 -9.29 15.38
N ASP A 302 -20.62 -9.39 16.68
CA ASP A 302 -21.33 -10.35 17.54
C ASP A 302 -22.81 -9.99 17.71
N SER A 303 -23.16 -8.70 17.58
CA SER A 303 -24.54 -8.23 17.70
C SER A 303 -25.35 -8.37 16.40
N GLN A 304 -24.72 -8.79 15.29
CA GLN A 304 -25.36 -8.93 13.97
C GLN A 304 -26.06 -7.66 13.43
N LEU A 305 -25.64 -6.48 13.90
CA LEU A 305 -26.24 -5.20 13.48
C LEU A 305 -25.57 -4.62 12.23
N ILE A 306 -24.38 -5.11 11.90
CA ILE A 306 -23.63 -4.73 10.71
C ILE A 306 -23.12 -6.02 10.06
N GLU A 307 -23.55 -6.27 8.82
CA GLU A 307 -23.12 -7.41 7.98
C GLU A 307 -21.75 -7.19 7.32
#